data_AF-A0A1S3I3Z0-F1
#
_entry.id   AF-A0A1S3I3Z0-F1
#
_cell.length_a   1.000
_cell.length_b   1.000
_cell.length_c   1.000
_cell.angle_alpha   90.00
_cell.angle_beta   90.00
_cell.angle_gamma   90.00
#
_symmetry.space_group_name_H-M   'P 1'
#
loop_
_entity.id
_entity.type
_entity.pdbx_description
1 polymer ?
#
loop_
_entity_poly.entity_id
_entity_poly.type
_entity_poly.pdbx_seq_one_letter_code
_entity_poly.pdbx_strand_id
1 'polypeptide(L)'
;MARWKVKRTDWMFKLVGSETFQIGKTKCKINIDAVSGFMYEYTIEVNGKSLQKFSENQSKIMNCWVMTLDDVPTRIVLEKDTLDIWVNGQKLDTTGEFTDDGTETHFAIGEHSCYVKAVSSGKKREGIIHSLIVDGQEIPWTKE
;
A
#
# COMPACT_ATOMS: atom_id res chain seq x y z
N MET A 1 15.72 -11.37 1.39
CA MET A 1 15.60 -11.57 -0.07
C MET A 1 14.13 -11.55 -0.44
N ALA A 2 13.64 -10.51 -1.12
CA ALA A 2 12.26 -10.47 -1.58
C ALA A 2 12.08 -11.45 -2.75
N ARG A 3 11.18 -12.41 -2.62
CA ARG A 3 10.84 -13.36 -3.69
C ARG A 3 9.78 -12.71 -4.57
N TRP A 4 10.20 -12.12 -5.69
CA TRP A 4 9.33 -11.41 -6.66
C TRP A 4 8.37 -12.32 -7.45
N LYS A 5 8.36 -13.62 -7.15
CA LYS A 5 7.63 -14.63 -7.91
C LYS A 5 6.79 -15.48 -6.96
N VAL A 6 5.48 -15.31 -7.05
CA VAL A 6 4.49 -16.01 -6.20
C VAL A 6 4.10 -17.35 -6.82
N LYS A 7 3.86 -17.41 -8.13
CA LYS A 7 3.51 -18.65 -8.86
C LYS A 7 4.02 -18.59 -10.31
N ARG A 8 4.36 -19.75 -10.88
CA ARG A 8 4.64 -19.93 -12.31
C ARG A 8 4.19 -21.30 -12.73
N THR A 9 3.52 -21.35 -13.87
CA THR A 9 3.06 -22.56 -14.52
C THR A 9 3.64 -22.53 -15.93
N ASP A 10 4.54 -23.45 -16.26
CA ASP A 10 5.23 -23.46 -17.55
C ASP A 10 4.35 -23.97 -18.71
N TRP A 11 3.25 -24.64 -18.38
CA TRP A 11 2.34 -25.19 -19.37
C TRP A 11 0.90 -25.27 -18.82
N MET A 12 -0.07 -24.81 -19.61
CA MET A 12 -1.50 -24.86 -19.26
C MET A 12 -2.31 -25.43 -20.44
N PHE A 13 -3.10 -26.47 -20.16
CA PHE A 13 -4.00 -27.07 -21.16
C PHE A 13 -5.24 -26.20 -21.45
N LYS A 14 -5.69 -25.42 -20.45
CA LYS A 14 -6.85 -24.53 -20.56
C LYS A 14 -6.46 -23.13 -20.12
N LEU A 15 -6.79 -22.14 -20.96
CA LEU A 15 -6.49 -20.72 -20.71
C LEU A 15 -7.57 -20.01 -19.87
N VAL A 16 -8.75 -20.62 -19.73
CA VAL A 16 -9.89 -20.10 -18.95
C VAL A 16 -10.07 -20.91 -17.68
N GLY A 17 -10.27 -20.23 -16.56
CA GLY A 17 -10.47 -20.87 -15.27
C GLY A 17 -10.06 -19.97 -14.13
N SER A 18 -9.63 -20.56 -13.02
CA SER A 18 -9.10 -19.78 -11.91
C SER A 18 -7.97 -20.51 -11.20
N GLU A 19 -7.07 -19.74 -10.62
CA GLU A 19 -5.99 -20.25 -9.80
C GLU A 19 -5.95 -19.55 -8.45
N THR A 20 -5.86 -20.34 -7.38
CA THR A 20 -5.66 -19.83 -6.03
C THR A 20 -4.18 -19.87 -5.66
N PHE A 21 -3.72 -18.85 -4.94
CA PHE A 21 -2.37 -18.75 -4.38
C PHE A 21 -2.40 -17.97 -3.06
N GLN A 22 -1.26 -17.88 -2.38
CA GLN A 22 -1.14 -17.17 -1.10
C GLN A 22 0.03 -16.17 -1.13
N ILE A 23 -0.18 -15.02 -0.51
CA ILE A 23 0.86 -14.03 -0.20
C ILE A 23 0.89 -13.87 1.32
N GLY A 24 1.92 -14.42 1.96
CA GLY A 24 1.93 -14.56 3.42
C GLY A 24 0.73 -15.39 3.88
N LYS A 25 -0.15 -14.82 4.71
CA LYS A 25 -1.39 -15.45 5.18
C LYS A 25 -2.61 -15.10 4.32
N THR A 26 -2.46 -14.20 3.35
CA THR A 26 -3.56 -13.70 2.52
C THR A 26 -3.85 -14.66 1.38
N LYS A 27 -5.11 -15.08 1.25
CA LYS A 27 -5.56 -15.94 0.16
C LYS A 27 -5.92 -15.08 -1.04
N CYS A 28 -5.31 -15.36 -2.19
CA CYS A 28 -5.60 -14.69 -3.44
C CYS A 28 -6.11 -15.69 -4.47
N LYS A 29 -6.98 -15.22 -5.38
CA LYS A 29 -7.47 -16.00 -6.50
C LYS A 29 -7.40 -15.13 -7.75
N ILE A 30 -6.78 -15.63 -8.80
CA ILE A 30 -6.86 -15.03 -10.13
C ILE A 30 -7.89 -15.80 -10.94
N ASN A 31 -8.84 -15.11 -11.55
CA ASN A 31 -9.76 -15.67 -12.53
C ASN A 31 -9.35 -15.19 -13.93
N ILE A 32 -9.47 -16.08 -14.91
CA ILE A 32 -9.17 -15.82 -16.31
C ILE A 32 -10.43 -16.19 -17.08
N ASP A 33 -11.11 -15.19 -17.61
CA ASP A 33 -12.39 -15.34 -18.30
C ASP A 33 -12.23 -15.01 -19.78
N ALA A 34 -12.85 -15.79 -20.66
CA ALA A 34 -12.88 -15.46 -22.09
C ALA A 34 -13.91 -14.36 -22.34
N VAL A 35 -13.51 -13.33 -23.08
CA VAL A 35 -14.39 -12.24 -23.53
C VAL A 35 -14.44 -12.21 -25.06
N SER A 36 -15.27 -11.34 -25.64
CA SER A 36 -15.46 -11.27 -27.09
C SER A 36 -14.16 -10.98 -27.84
N GLY A 37 -14.09 -11.42 -29.11
CA GLY A 37 -12.94 -11.12 -29.97
C GLY A 37 -11.66 -11.91 -29.64
N PHE A 38 -11.79 -13.13 -29.07
CA PHE A 38 -10.65 -13.97 -28.67
C PHE A 38 -9.72 -13.31 -27.63
N MET A 39 -10.29 -12.45 -26.78
CA MET A 39 -9.56 -11.78 -25.70
C MET A 39 -9.86 -12.44 -24.34
N TYR A 40 -9.04 -12.12 -23.35
CA TYR A 40 -9.19 -12.64 -21.99
C TYR A 40 -9.20 -11.48 -20.99
N GLU A 41 -10.08 -11.57 -20.01
CA GLU A 41 -10.10 -10.68 -18.85
C GLU A 41 -9.49 -11.40 -17.64
N TYR A 42 -8.73 -10.65 -16.85
CA TYR A 42 -8.08 -11.14 -15.64
C TYR A 42 -8.63 -10.38 -14.45
N THR A 43 -9.15 -11.10 -13.47
CA THR A 43 -9.59 -10.50 -12.20
C THR A 43 -8.83 -11.13 -11.03
N ILE A 44 -8.49 -10.31 -10.04
CA ILE A 44 -7.89 -10.76 -8.79
C ILE A 44 -8.90 -10.55 -7.66
N GLU A 45 -9.08 -11.60 -6.88
CA GLU A 45 -9.76 -11.58 -5.59
C GLU A 45 -8.75 -11.73 -4.46
N VAL A 46 -8.92 -10.93 -3.40
CA VAL A 46 -8.14 -10.98 -2.17
C VAL A 46 -9.09 -11.29 -1.02
N ASN A 47 -8.90 -12.43 -0.36
CA ASN A 47 -9.78 -12.96 0.68
C ASN A 47 -11.27 -12.94 0.28
N GLY A 48 -11.56 -13.29 -0.99
CA GLY A 48 -12.92 -13.34 -1.54
C GLY A 48 -13.54 -11.98 -1.88
N LYS A 49 -12.78 -10.88 -1.82
CA LYS A 49 -13.20 -9.55 -2.27
C LYS A 49 -12.49 -9.21 -3.59
N SER A 50 -13.13 -8.45 -4.48
CA SER A 50 -12.43 -7.91 -5.66
C SER A 50 -11.25 -7.04 -5.24
N LEU A 51 -10.22 -6.95 -6.10
CA LEU A 51 -9.06 -6.11 -5.87
C LEU A 51 -9.44 -4.66 -5.56
N GLN A 52 -10.40 -4.09 -6.31
CA GLN A 52 -10.91 -2.74 -6.06
C GLN A 52 -11.48 -2.60 -4.65
N LYS A 53 -12.39 -3.49 -4.24
CA LYS A 53 -12.99 -3.43 -2.90
C LYS A 53 -11.96 -3.69 -1.80
N PHE A 54 -10.94 -4.50 -2.07
CA PHE A 54 -9.83 -4.69 -1.15
C PHE A 54 -9.04 -3.40 -0.98
N SER A 55 -8.61 -2.78 -2.08
CA SER A 55 -7.89 -1.49 -2.11
C SER A 55 -8.67 -0.39 -1.36
N GLU A 56 -9.96 -0.21 -1.66
CA GLU A 56 -10.82 0.77 -0.99
C GLU A 56 -10.94 0.53 0.52
N ASN A 57 -10.84 -0.72 0.98
CA ASN A 57 -10.84 -1.01 2.40
C ASN A 57 -9.47 -0.76 3.03
N GLN A 58 -8.38 -1.07 2.32
CA GLN A 58 -7.03 -0.76 2.79
C GLN A 58 -6.82 0.75 2.89
N SER A 59 -7.20 1.55 1.89
CA SER A 59 -7.04 3.01 1.91
C SER A 59 -7.78 3.71 3.06
N LYS A 60 -8.79 3.07 3.65
CA LYS A 60 -9.47 3.56 4.86
C LYS A 60 -8.61 3.43 6.11
N ILE A 61 -7.88 2.33 6.25
CA ILE A 61 -7.11 1.99 7.45
C ILE A 61 -5.62 2.34 7.34
N MET A 62 -5.11 2.53 6.12
CA MET A 62 -3.71 2.84 5.86
C MET A 62 -3.54 3.92 4.80
N ASN A 63 -2.41 4.61 4.87
CA ASN A 63 -1.89 5.49 3.86
C ASN A 63 -0.58 4.91 3.30
N CYS A 64 -0.37 5.03 1.99
CA CYS A 64 0.80 4.46 1.32
C CYS A 64 1.42 5.49 0.39
N TRP A 65 2.74 5.59 0.46
CA TRP A 65 3.57 6.40 -0.43
C TRP A 65 4.64 5.51 -1.04
N VAL A 66 4.82 5.66 -2.35
CA VAL A 66 5.87 4.98 -3.10
C VAL A 66 6.76 6.04 -3.74
N MET A 67 8.06 5.93 -3.48
CA MET A 67 9.07 6.85 -3.99
C MET A 67 10.40 6.11 -4.19
N THR A 68 11.41 6.82 -4.70
CA THR A 68 12.78 6.33 -4.75
C THR A 68 13.62 7.17 -3.80
N LEU A 69 14.32 6.53 -2.87
CA LEU A 69 15.30 7.15 -1.97
C LEU A 69 16.65 6.48 -2.21
N ASP A 70 17.70 7.28 -2.48
CA ASP A 70 19.03 6.78 -2.83
C ASP A 70 19.04 5.68 -3.91
N ASP A 71 18.29 5.90 -5.00
CA ASP A 71 18.09 4.93 -6.09
C ASP A 71 17.44 3.59 -5.67
N VAL A 72 16.89 3.52 -4.46
CA VAL A 72 16.17 2.36 -3.93
C VAL A 72 14.66 2.62 -3.92
N PRO A 73 13.86 1.80 -4.64
CA PRO A 73 12.41 1.83 -4.52
C PRO A 73 11.98 1.63 -3.07
N THR A 74 11.26 2.61 -2.53
CA THR A 74 10.88 2.67 -1.13
C THR A 74 9.38 2.87 -1.01
N ARG A 75 8.75 1.99 -0.22
CA ARG A 75 7.33 2.06 0.13
C ARG A 75 7.19 2.36 1.61
N ILE A 76 6.56 3.48 1.93
CA ILE A 76 6.23 3.91 3.29
C ILE A 76 4.73 3.75 3.49
N VAL A 77 4.34 3.12 4.59
CA VAL A 77 2.95 2.89 4.97
C VAL A 77 2.71 3.40 6.38
N LEU A 78 1.67 4.21 6.54
CA LEU A 78 1.11 4.58 7.83
C LEU A 78 -0.13 3.73 8.09
N GLU A 79 -0.19 3.03 9.22
CA GLU A 79 -1.41 2.43 9.75
C GLU A 79 -2.12 3.48 10.63
N LYS A 80 -3.30 3.93 10.22
CA LYS A 80 -3.94 5.14 10.79
C LYS A 80 -4.41 4.97 12.23
N ASP A 81 -4.78 3.74 12.61
CA ASP A 81 -5.32 3.46 13.95
C ASP A 81 -4.20 3.37 15.00
N THR A 82 -3.09 2.74 14.65
CA THR A 82 -1.94 2.54 15.54
C THR A 82 -0.88 3.62 15.42
N LEU A 83 -0.92 4.39 14.32
CA LEU A 83 0.12 5.33 13.88
C LEU A 83 1.47 4.66 13.60
N ASP A 84 1.46 3.35 13.36
CA ASP A 84 2.67 2.60 13.03
C ASP A 84 3.16 2.96 11.62
N ILE A 85 4.47 3.19 11.50
CA ILE A 85 5.15 3.40 10.23
C ILE A 85 5.85 2.11 9.80
N TRP A 86 5.59 1.71 8.57
CA TRP A 86 6.22 0.57 7.92
C TRP A 86 6.98 1.02 6.68
N VAL A 87 8.25 0.63 6.57
CA VAL A 87 9.10 0.90 5.41
C VAL A 87 9.49 -0.44 4.79
N ASN A 88 9.14 -0.63 3.52
CA ASN A 88 9.43 -1.86 2.77
C ASN A 88 8.97 -3.16 3.50
N GLY A 89 7.90 -3.05 4.30
CA GLY A 89 7.33 -4.17 5.07
C GLY A 89 7.97 -4.41 6.44
N GLN A 90 8.89 -3.53 6.88
CA GLN A 90 9.44 -3.54 8.23
C GLN A 90 8.88 -2.36 9.03
N LYS A 91 8.39 -2.64 10.24
CA LYS A 91 7.95 -1.59 11.17
C LYS A 91 9.17 -0.84 11.70
N LEU A 92 9.10 0.48 11.71
CA LEU A 92 10.13 1.35 12.28
C LEU A 92 9.71 1.88 13.66
N ASP A 93 10.71 2.26 14.45
CA ASP A 93 10.48 3.06 15.65
C ASP A 93 10.16 4.50 15.24
N THR A 94 9.19 5.09 15.94
CA THR A 94 8.69 6.44 15.66
C THR A 94 8.68 7.28 16.92
N THR A 95 8.74 8.61 16.75
CA THR A 95 8.55 9.58 17.83
C THR A 95 7.42 10.53 17.46
N GLY A 96 6.43 10.65 18.34
CA GLY A 96 5.29 11.57 18.16
C GLY A 96 5.59 12.95 18.75
N GLU A 97 5.26 13.99 18.00
CA GLU A 97 5.34 15.39 18.41
C GLU A 97 4.00 16.10 18.18
N PHE A 98 3.58 16.94 19.13
CA PHE A 98 2.41 17.79 18.97
C PHE A 98 2.87 19.19 18.58
N THR A 99 2.34 19.68 17.47
CA THR A 99 2.61 21.02 16.92
C THR A 99 1.34 21.85 16.95
N ASP A 100 1.47 23.16 16.71
CA ASP A 100 0.30 24.06 16.62
C ASP A 100 -0.66 23.69 15.48
N ASP A 101 -0.16 23.02 14.43
CA ASP A 101 -0.91 22.67 13.22
C ASP A 101 -1.43 21.22 13.22
N GLY A 102 -1.12 20.41 14.23
CA GLY A 102 -1.47 18.99 14.28
C GLY A 102 -0.41 18.12 14.93
N THR A 103 -0.41 16.83 14.60
CA THR A 103 0.56 15.86 15.14
C THR A 103 1.57 15.48 14.07
N GLU A 104 2.84 15.36 14.44
CA GLU A 104 3.90 14.85 13.58
C GLU A 104 4.40 13.50 14.14
N THR A 105 4.61 12.53 13.25
CA THR A 105 5.19 11.22 13.58
C THR A 105 6.52 11.10 12.85
N HIS A 106 7.61 11.27 13.59
CA HIS A 106 8.98 11.31 13.07
C HIS A 106 9.60 9.91 13.02
N PHE A 107 10.39 9.66 11.98
CA PHE A 107 11.17 8.45 11.77
C PHE A 107 12.34 8.73 10.82
N ALA A 108 13.31 7.83 10.74
CA ALA A 108 14.47 7.96 9.85
C ALA A 108 14.56 6.78 8.88
N ILE A 109 15.02 7.05 7.66
CA ILE A 109 15.35 6.02 6.66
C ILE A 109 16.78 6.29 6.19
N GLY A 110 17.74 5.54 6.71
CA GLY A 110 19.16 5.85 6.49
C GLY A 110 19.49 7.23 7.06
N GLU A 111 19.99 8.13 6.22
CA GLU A 111 20.31 9.52 6.58
C GLU A 111 19.12 10.48 6.35
N HIS A 112 18.01 10.00 5.81
CA HIS A 112 16.84 10.82 5.53
C HIS A 112 15.98 11.03 6.77
N SER A 113 15.64 12.30 7.02
CA SER A 113 14.71 12.69 8.08
C SER A 113 13.29 12.73 7.52
N CYS A 114 12.42 11.90 8.08
CA CYS A 114 11.06 11.72 7.61
C CYS A 114 10.06 12.03 8.73
N TYR A 115 8.91 12.55 8.34
CA TYR A 115 7.77 12.59 9.25
C TYR A 115 6.45 12.54 8.49
N VAL A 116 5.43 12.00 9.16
CA VAL A 116 4.04 12.13 8.71
C VAL A 116 3.35 13.20 9.54
N LYS A 117 2.86 14.25 8.88
CA LYS A 117 2.05 15.31 9.48
C LYS A 117 0.57 14.94 9.39
N ALA A 118 -0.12 14.90 10.52
CA ALA A 118 -1.54 14.66 10.64
C ALA A 118 -2.27 15.96 10.97
N VAL A 119 -3.10 16.44 10.05
CA VAL A 119 -3.88 17.67 10.19
C VAL A 119 -5.37 17.36 10.12
N SER A 120 -6.13 17.93 11.05
CA SER A 120 -7.60 17.86 10.96
C SER A 120 -8.09 18.65 9.74
N SER A 121 -8.83 18.01 8.84
CA SER A 121 -9.40 18.69 7.66
C SER A 121 -10.43 19.78 8.01
N GLY A 122 -10.86 19.88 9.28
CA GLY A 122 -11.95 20.76 9.73
C GLY A 122 -13.33 20.36 9.20
N LYS A 123 -13.42 19.42 8.24
CA LYS A 123 -14.67 18.91 7.67
C LYS A 123 -14.99 17.55 8.26
N LYS A 124 -16.19 17.42 8.85
CA LYS A 124 -16.68 16.16 9.46
C LYS A 124 -16.57 14.92 8.57
N ARG A 125 -16.58 15.07 7.24
CA ARG A 125 -16.54 13.94 6.28
C ARG A 125 -15.15 13.58 5.76
N GLU A 126 -14.20 14.52 5.75
CA GLU A 126 -12.85 14.28 5.19
C GLU A 126 -11.87 13.75 6.26
N GLY A 127 -12.15 13.99 7.55
CA GLY A 127 -11.39 13.40 8.65
C GLY A 127 -9.99 13.99 8.81
N ILE A 128 -9.01 13.15 9.16
CA ILE A 128 -7.61 13.54 9.32
C ILE A 128 -6.88 13.30 8.00
N ILE A 129 -6.15 14.32 7.55
CA ILE A 129 -5.29 14.26 6.37
C ILE A 129 -3.87 14.00 6.85
N HIS A 130 -3.20 13.01 6.25
CA HIS A 130 -1.82 12.65 6.56
C HIS A 130 -0.92 13.03 5.39
N SER A 131 0.06 13.89 5.58
CA SER A 131 1.06 14.22 4.55
C SER A 131 2.40 13.62 4.95
N LEU A 132 3.07 12.95 4.01
CA LEU A 132 4.44 12.46 4.22
C LEU A 132 5.42 13.54 3.78
N ILE A 133 6.39 13.84 4.64
CA ILE A 133 7.49 14.76 4.36
C ILE A 133 8.81 14.00 4.52
N VAL A 134 9.68 14.15 3.52
CA VAL A 134 11.03 13.57 3.51
C VAL A 134 12.01 14.68 3.16
N ASP A 135 13.00 14.93 4.02
CA ASP A 135 13.99 15.99 3.88
C ASP A 135 13.37 17.38 3.58
N GLY A 136 12.23 17.66 4.22
CA GLY A 136 11.49 18.91 4.04
C GLY A 136 10.63 18.98 2.77
N GLN A 137 10.57 17.93 1.95
CA GLN A 137 9.72 17.85 0.77
C GLN A 137 8.50 16.96 0.99
N GLU A 138 7.32 17.48 0.67
CA GLU A 138 6.08 16.68 0.72
C GLU A 138 6.03 15.67 -0.43
N ILE A 139 5.76 14.42 -0.08
CA ILE A 139 5.67 13.31 -1.03
C ILE A 139 4.23 13.14 -1.47
N PRO A 140 3.94 13.21 -2.79
CA PRO A 140 2.58 13.09 -3.28
C PRO A 140 2.02 11.70 -3.00
N TRP A 141 0.71 11.67 -2.77
CA TRP A 141 -0.05 10.43 -2.68
C TRP A 141 0.13 9.57 -3.92
N THR A 142 0.42 8.29 -3.73
CA THR A 142 0.26 7.32 -4.80
C THR A 142 -1.23 7.12 -5.03
N LYS A 143 -1.78 7.70 -6.11
CA LYS A 143 -3.08 7.27 -6.63
C LYS A 143 -2.91 5.85 -7.18
N GLU A 144 -3.60 4.88 -6.59
CA GLU A 144 -3.84 3.59 -7.23
C GLU A 144 -4.75 3.76 -8.45
#